data_AF-A0A845ZD78-F1
#
_entry.id   AF-A0A845ZD78-F1
#
_cell.length_a   1.000
_cell.length_b   1.000
_cell.length_c   1.000
_cell.angle_alpha   90.00
_cell.angle_beta   90.00
_cell.angle_gamma   90.00
#
_symmetry.space_group_name_H-M   'P 1'
#
loop_
_entity.id
_entity.type
_entity.pdbx_description
1 polymer ?
#
loop_
_entity_poly.entity_id
_entity_poly.type
_entity_poly.pdbx_seq_one_letter_code
_entity_poly.pdbx_strand_id
1 'polypeptide(L)' 'NDLHLRIVPPDEPINAHSHLMAMMLNNSEYIPIIDGKLALGTWESVLLVELDGPRDRTVLIQLCGET' A
#
# COMPACT_ATOMS: atom_id res chain seq x y z
N ASN A 1 20.67 9.79 8.27
CA ASN A 1 19.56 10.33 7.46
C ASN A 1 19.23 11.67 8.07
N ASP A 2 19.64 12.74 7.40
CA ASP A 2 19.65 14.09 7.95
C ASP A 2 18.35 14.84 7.60
N LEU A 3 17.34 14.12 7.11
CA LEU A 3 16.00 14.64 6.82
C LEU A 3 15.38 15.37 8.03
N HIS A 4 15.74 15.00 9.26
CA HIS A 4 15.30 15.68 10.48
C HIS A 4 15.93 17.07 10.70
N LEU A 5 16.99 17.42 9.95
CA LEU A 5 17.65 18.74 10.03
C LEU A 5 17.03 19.76 9.07
N ARG A 6 16.13 19.33 8.18
CA ARG A 6 15.42 20.23 7.26
C ARG A 6 14.37 21.02 8.03
N ILE A 7 14.38 22.34 7.86
CA ILE A 7 13.29 23.21 8.32
C ILE A 7 12.12 22.99 7.35
N VAL A 8 11.10 22.25 7.80
CA VAL A 8 9.89 21.98 7.02
C VAL A 8 8.86 23.09 7.29
N PRO A 9 8.25 23.70 6.26
CA PRO A 9 7.16 24.65 6.45
C PRO A 9 6.01 24.06 7.29
N PRO A 10 5.31 24.86 8.11
CA PRO A 10 4.24 24.35 8.98
C PRO A 10 3.08 23.66 8.23
N ASP A 11 2.87 23.99 6.96
CA ASP A 11 1.82 23.46 6.09
C ASP A 11 2.26 22.24 5.28
N GLU A 12 3.52 21.82 5.37
CA GLU A 12 4.06 20.68 4.64
C GLU A 12 4.12 19.42 5.52
N PRO A 13 3.48 18.30 5.11
CA PRO A 13 3.54 17.06 5.87
C PRO A 13 4.94 16.43 5.83
N ILE A 14 5.44 15.99 6.98
CA ILE A 14 6.73 15.30 7.10
C ILE A 14 6.56 13.81 6.78
N ASN A 15 6.30 13.48 5.51
CA ASN A 15 5.96 12.13 5.06
C ASN A 15 6.87 11.58 3.94
N ALA A 16 8.02 12.22 3.69
CA ALA A 16 8.99 11.76 2.69
C ALA A 16 9.43 10.30 2.92
N HIS A 17 9.54 9.88 4.19
CA HIS A 17 9.83 8.50 4.55
C HIS A 17 8.75 7.52 4.06
N SER A 18 7.48 7.91 4.16
CA SER A 18 6.33 7.15 3.71
C SER A 18 6.38 6.92 2.21
N HIS A 19 6.74 7.94 1.44
CA HIS A 19 6.92 7.83 -0.02
C HIS A 19 8.06 6.87 -0.38
N LEU A 20 9.23 6.99 0.27
CA LEU A 20 10.37 6.11 0.02
C LEU A 20 10.04 4.64 0.34
N MET A 21 9.35 4.40 1.46
CA MET A 21 8.91 3.04 1.82
C MET A 21 7.87 2.51 0.85
N ALA A 22 6.89 3.33 0.42
CA ALA A 22 5.89 2.93 -0.55
C ALA A 22 6.47 2.61 -1.94
N MET A 23 7.58 3.24 -2.34
CA MET A 23 8.29 2.91 -3.59
C MET A 23 9.02 1.57 -3.52
N MET A 24 9.40 1.12 -2.33
CA MET A 24 10.06 -0.18 -2.11
C MET A 24 9.05 -1.32 -1.96
N LEU A 25 7.79 -1.00 -1.69
CA LEU A 25 6.68 -1.93 -1.64
C LEU A 25 5.90 -1.88 -2.96
N ASN A 26 5.11 -2.91 -3.23
CA ASN A 26 4.10 -2.83 -4.27
C ASN A 26 2.89 -2.03 -3.78
N ASN A 27 2.24 -1.31 -4.69
CA ASN A 27 1.00 -0.58 -4.44
C ASN A 27 -0.25 -1.30 -4.98
N SER A 28 -0.06 -2.45 -5.63
CA SER A 28 -1.11 -3.28 -6.20
C SER A 28 -0.65 -4.74 -6.21
N GLU A 29 -1.59 -5.67 -6.14
CA GLU A 29 -1.31 -7.10 -6.20
C GLU A 29 -2.35 -7.79 -7.08
N TYR A 30 -1.89 -8.75 -7.89
CA TYR A 30 -2.73 -9.58 -8.74
C TYR A 30 -2.91 -10.95 -8.11
N ILE A 31 -4.16 -11.32 -7.81
CA ILE A 31 -4.49 -12.58 -7.14
C ILE A 31 -5.39 -13.38 -8.07
N PRO A 32 -4.97 -14.57 -8.54
CA PRO A 32 -5.82 -15.43 -9.34
C PRO A 32 -7.06 -15.86 -8.57
N ILE A 33 -8.18 -16.01 -9.29
CA ILE A 33 -9.40 -16.61 -8.76
C ILE A 33 -9.56 -17.97 -9.45
N ILE A 34 -9.56 -19.05 -8.66
CA ILE A 34 -9.69 -20.43 -9.14
C ILE A 34 -10.85 -21.07 -8.37
N ASP A 35 -11.81 -21.64 -9.10
CA ASP A 35 -13.03 -22.24 -8.53
C ASP A 35 -13.76 -21.31 -7.55
N GLY A 36 -13.81 -20.01 -7.90
CA GLY A 36 -14.47 -18.97 -7.09
C GLY A 36 -13.72 -18.55 -5.83
N LYS A 37 -12.46 -18.95 -5.64
CA LYS A 37 -11.64 -18.61 -4.47
C LYS A 37 -10.37 -17.89 -4.88
N LEU A 38 -9.94 -16.93 -4.04
CA LEU A 38 -8.60 -16.35 -4.16
C LEU A 38 -7.55 -17.45 -3.97
N ALA A 39 -6.67 -17.61 -4.94
CA ALA A 39 -5.61 -18.62 -4.94
C ALA A 39 -4.42 -18.16 -4.09
N LEU A 40 -4.65 -17.97 -2.79
CA LEU A 40 -3.63 -17.66 -1.80
C LEU A 40 -3.12 -18.95 -1.15
N GLY A 41 -1.82 -19.02 -0.88
CA GLY A 41 -1.22 -20.08 -0.06
C GLY A 41 -1.68 -20.00 1.41
N THR A 42 -1.48 -21.09 2.15
CA THR A 42 -1.86 -21.20 3.58
C THR A 42 -1.36 -20.05 4.46
N TRP A 43 -0.22 -19.46 4.10
CA TRP A 43 0.46 -18.41 4.85
C TRP A 43 0.52 -17.07 4.10
N GLU A 44 -0.20 -16.95 2.98
CA GLU A 44 -0.28 -15.71 2.22
C GLU A 44 -1.49 -14.89 2.66
N SER A 45 -1.33 -13.58 2.71
CA SER A 45 -2.38 -12.65 3.09
C SER A 45 -2.17 -11.32 2.39
N VAL A 46 -3.26 -10.66 2.02
CA VAL A 46 -3.22 -9.31 1.46
C VAL A 46 -3.25 -8.32 2.60
N LEU A 47 -2.23 -7.47 2.69
CA LEU A 47 -2.08 -6.48 3.74
C LEU A 47 -2.09 -5.08 3.13
N LEU A 48 -2.95 -4.21 3.65
CA LEU A 48 -2.82 -2.77 3.44
C LEU A 48 -1.79 -2.23 4.45
N VAL A 49 -0.66 -1.72 3.96
CA VAL A 49 0.39 -1.13 4.80
C VAL A 49 0.19 0.39 4.84
N GLU A 50 -0.22 0.92 5.98
CA GLU A 50 -0.30 2.37 6.22
C GLU A 50 1.07 2.94 6.60
N LEU A 51 1.50 3.98 5.90
CA LEU A 51 2.83 4.60 6.05
C LEU A 51 2.77 6.10 6.37
N ASP A 52 1.60 6.74 6.26
CA ASP A 52 1.36 8.18 6.46
C ASP A 52 -0.01 8.44 7.13
N GLY A 53 -0.30 7.68 8.19
CA GLY A 53 -1.57 7.72 8.92
C GLY A 53 -1.58 8.66 10.14
N PRO A 54 -2.75 8.81 10.80
CA PRO A 54 -4.03 8.17 10.48
C PRO A 54 -4.76 8.88 9.34
N ARG A 55 -5.25 8.12 8.36
CA ARG A 55 -6.03 8.63 7.22
C ARG A 55 -7.05 7.60 6.77
N ASP A 56 -8.16 8.07 6.21
CA ASP A 56 -9.07 7.19 5.48
C ASP A 56 -8.42 6.76 4.17
N ARG A 57 -8.35 5.44 3.95
CA ARG A 57 -7.76 4.84 2.75
C ARG A 57 -8.84 4.15 1.93
N THR A 58 -8.70 4.24 0.62
CA THR A 58 -9.55 3.54 -0.35
C THR A 58 -8.72 2.45 -1.02
N VAL A 59 -9.24 1.23 -1.05
CA VAL A 59 -8.66 0.11 -1.79
C VAL A 59 -9.58 -0.17 -2.98
N LEU A 60 -9.02 -0.11 -4.19
CA LEU A 60 -9.75 -0.42 -5.41
C LEU A 60 -9.59 -1.91 -5.73
N ILE A 61 -10.71 -2.58 -6.01
CA ILE A 61 -10.74 -3.98 -6.45
C ILE A 61 -11.28 -4.02 -7.87
N GLN A 62 -10.50 -4.59 -8.78
CA GLN A 62 -10.91 -4.86 -10.14
C GLN A 62 -10.95 -6.37 -10.36
N LEU A 63 -12.09 -6.88 -10.84
CA LEU A 63 -12.25 -8.26 -11.27
C LEU A 63 -12.23 -8.29 -12.80
N CYS A 64 -11.41 -9.18 -13.36
CA CYS A 64 -11.33 -9.41 -14.79
C CYS A 64 -11.29 -10.92 -15.02
N GLY A 65 -12.17 -11.42 -15.88
CA GLY A 65 -12.29 -12.84 -16.16
C GLY A 65 -13.62 -13.17 -16.82
N GLU A 66 -13.79 -14.45 -17.14
CA GLU A 66 -15.03 -15.00 -17.67
C GLU A 66 -15.77 -15.77 -16.58
N THR A 67 -17.08 -15.87 -16.72
CA THR A 67 -17.97 -16.63 -15.84
C THR A 67 -18.09 -18.09 -16.25
#